data_AF-A0A5J4U629-F1
#
_entry.id   AF-A0A5J4U629-F1
#
_cell.length_a   1.000
_cell.length_b   1.000
_cell.length_c   1.000
_cell.angle_alpha   90.00
_cell.angle_beta   90.00
_cell.angle_gamma   90.00
#
_symmetry.space_group_name_H-M   'P 1'
#
loop_
_entity.id
_entity.type
_entity.pdbx_description
1 polymer ?
#
loop_
_entity_poly.entity_id
_entity_poly.type
_entity_poly.pdbx_seq_one_letter_code
_entity_poly.pdbx_strand_id
1 'polypeptide(L)'
;LDHITQDIRGNRSYKEGQRVAVEVDMTTVPRRATFFVDDIEQPNFVIGIPEAIRFWVHTYYKSSSFTITKFERLIQSTAKGVQGSKALEWRKEWK
;
A
#
# COMPACT_ATOMS: atom_id res chain seq x y z
N LEU A 1 3.54 7.02 -15.54
CA LEU A 1 3.66 7.91 -14.37
C LEU A 1 4.38 7.06 -13.35
N ASP A 2 5.70 7.03 -13.45
CA ASP A 2 6.49 6.09 -12.66
C ASP A 2 6.94 6.78 -11.39
N HIS A 3 7.02 6.03 -10.30
CA HIS A 3 7.60 6.55 -9.07
C HIS A 3 9.10 6.85 -9.29
N ILE A 4 9.65 7.78 -8.51
CA ILE A 4 11.04 8.27 -8.64
C ILE A 4 12.06 7.14 -8.42
N THR A 5 11.66 6.08 -7.71
CA THR A 5 12.50 4.93 -7.35
C THR A 5 11.94 3.64 -7.94
N GLN A 6 12.83 2.80 -8.47
CA GLN A 6 12.55 1.40 -8.79
C GLN A 6 13.15 0.47 -7.72
N ASP A 7 12.48 -0.65 -7.43
CA ASP A 7 12.98 -1.78 -6.63
C ASP A 7 13.20 -1.57 -5.11
N ILE A 8 12.25 -0.90 -4.43
CA ILE A 8 12.23 -0.86 -2.97
C ILE A 8 12.05 -2.28 -2.38
N ARG A 9 12.95 -2.69 -1.49
CA ARG A 9 12.89 -3.99 -0.79
C ARG A 9 12.18 -3.87 0.57
N GLY A 10 11.69 -4.99 1.09
CA GLY A 10 11.14 -5.11 2.44
C GLY A 10 9.76 -5.77 2.46
N ASN A 11 8.88 -5.39 1.53
CA ASN A 11 7.59 -6.05 1.38
C ASN A 11 7.76 -7.45 0.79
N ARG A 12 6.93 -8.38 1.23
CA ARG A 12 6.92 -9.74 0.68
C ARG A 12 6.29 -9.73 -0.70
N SER A 13 6.71 -10.65 -1.56
CA SER A 13 5.99 -10.93 -2.79
C SER A 13 4.63 -11.57 -2.49
N TYR A 14 3.65 -11.31 -3.33
CA TYR A 14 2.36 -12.01 -3.33
C TYR A 14 2.29 -12.95 -4.54
N LYS A 15 1.32 -13.87 -4.50
CA LYS A 15 1.05 -14.88 -5.52
C LYS A 15 -0.41 -14.79 -5.97
N GLU A 16 -0.72 -15.49 -7.05
CA GLU A 16 -2.10 -15.65 -7.51
C GLU A 16 -2.99 -16.21 -6.40
N GLY A 17 -4.23 -15.71 -6.33
CA GLY A 17 -5.22 -16.09 -5.31
C GLY A 17 -5.08 -15.39 -3.96
N GLN A 18 -3.97 -14.70 -3.68
CA GLN A 18 -3.80 -13.96 -2.43
C GLN A 18 -4.54 -12.61 -2.45
N ARG A 19 -5.00 -12.18 -1.27
CA ARG A 19 -5.58 -10.84 -1.10
C ARG A 19 -4.47 -9.82 -0.92
N VAL A 20 -4.43 -8.83 -1.80
CA VAL A 20 -3.64 -7.61 -1.63
C VAL A 20 -4.57 -6.48 -1.23
N ALA A 21 -4.22 -5.76 -0.16
CA ALA A 21 -5.02 -4.63 0.31
C ALA A 21 -4.13 -3.42 0.62
N VAL A 22 -4.76 -2.25 0.58
CA VAL A 22 -4.19 -0.99 1.04
C VAL A 22 -5.19 -0.31 1.97
N GLU A 23 -4.74 0.07 3.16
CA GLU A 23 -5.48 0.96 4.03
C GLU A 23 -4.89 2.35 3.93
N VAL A 24 -5.75 3.33 3.66
CA VAL A 24 -5.36 4.74 3.59
C VAL A 24 -5.98 5.47 4.77
N ASP A 25 -5.14 5.83 5.74
CA ASP A 25 -5.53 6.64 6.87
C ASP A 25 -5.36 8.13 6.52
N MET A 26 -6.49 8.76 6.18
CA MET A 26 -6.57 10.18 5.83
C MET A 26 -6.72 11.10 7.04
N THR A 27 -6.85 10.53 8.25
CA THR A 27 -7.11 11.27 9.50
C THR A 27 -5.83 11.61 10.26
N THR A 28 -4.76 10.85 10.03
CA THR A 28 -3.44 11.08 10.63
C THR A 28 -2.65 12.18 9.90
N VAL A 29 -1.71 12.81 10.62
CA VAL A 29 -0.74 13.76 10.07
C VAL A 29 0.66 13.31 10.51
N PRO A 30 1.53 12.84 9.60
CA PRO A 30 1.29 12.70 8.16
C PRO A 30 0.26 11.60 7.82
N ARG A 31 -0.55 11.81 6.77
CA ARG A 31 -1.47 10.80 6.24
C ARG A 31 -0.70 9.58 5.75
N ARG A 32 -1.27 8.40 5.89
CA ARG A 32 -0.55 7.13 5.71
C ARG A 32 -1.29 6.17 4.78
N ALA A 33 -0.54 5.43 3.96
CA ALA A 33 -1.02 4.26 3.23
C ALA A 33 -0.22 3.01 3.64
N THR A 34 -0.89 2.02 4.22
CA THR A 34 -0.31 0.76 4.67
C THR A 34 -0.78 -0.39 3.80
N PHE A 35 0.12 -1.34 3.49
CA PHE A 35 -0.15 -2.45 2.58
C PHE A 35 -0.24 -3.78 3.32
N PHE A 36 -1.02 -4.71 2.77
CA PHE A 36 -1.27 -6.03 3.35
C PHE A 36 -1.26 -7.11 2.26
N VAL A 37 -0.80 -8.31 2.64
CA VAL A 37 -0.92 -9.54 1.85
C VAL A 37 -1.53 -10.61 2.74
N ASP A 38 -2.70 -11.15 2.37
CA ASP A 38 -3.52 -12.05 3.19
C ASP A 38 -3.69 -11.54 4.62
N ASP A 39 -4.01 -10.25 4.76
CA ASP A 39 -4.21 -9.54 6.04
C ASP A 39 -2.97 -9.39 6.91
N ILE A 40 -1.81 -9.78 6.39
CA ILE A 40 -0.55 -9.56 7.07
C ILE A 40 0.05 -8.24 6.60
N GLU A 41 0.19 -7.31 7.55
CA GLU A 41 0.78 -5.98 7.34
C GLU A 41 2.20 -6.10 6.78
N GLN A 42 2.50 -5.24 5.80
CA GLN A 42 3.80 -5.14 5.15
C GLN A 42 4.66 -4.06 5.82
N PRO A 43 5.99 -4.26 5.90
CA PRO A 43 6.87 -3.32 6.60
C PRO A 43 6.98 -1.95 5.94
N ASN A 44 6.94 -1.86 4.61
CA ASN A 44 6.98 -0.58 3.93
C ASN A 44 5.58 0.01 3.81
N PHE A 45 5.44 1.26 4.25
CA PHE A 45 4.22 2.05 4.14
C PHE A 45 4.56 3.46 3.66
N VAL A 46 3.59 4.15 3.04
CA VAL A 46 3.81 5.50 2.50
C VAL A 46 3.22 6.55 3.45
N ILE A 47 3.95 7.63 3.70
CA ILE A 47 3.49 8.77 4.49
C ILE A 47 3.50 10.07 3.68
N GLY A 48 2.71 11.06 4.12
CA GLY A 48 2.68 12.38 3.51
C GLY A 48 1.89 12.43 2.20
N ILE A 49 0.98 11.47 1.99
CA ILE A 49 0.09 11.45 0.83
C ILE A 49 -0.84 12.68 0.82
N PRO A 50 -1.25 13.15 -0.38
CA PRO A 50 -2.10 14.34 -0.51
C PRO A 50 -3.50 14.13 0.09
N GLU A 51 -4.24 15.23 0.26
CA GLU A 51 -5.61 15.20 0.81
C GLU A 51 -6.65 14.54 -0.09
N ALA A 52 -6.36 14.44 -1.39
CA ALA A 52 -7.20 13.79 -2.38
C ALA A 52 -6.39 12.71 -3.10
N ILE A 53 -6.92 11.49 -3.12
CA ILE A 53 -6.29 10.34 -3.76
C ILE A 53 -7.28 9.61 -4.66
N ARG A 54 -6.75 8.76 -5.54
CA ARG A 54 -7.52 7.76 -6.29
C ARG A 54 -6.81 6.42 -6.14
N PHE A 55 -7.57 5.35 -6.00
CA PHE A 55 -7.03 4.00 -6.05
C PHE A 55 -6.79 3.60 -7.50
N TRP A 56 -5.62 3.04 -7.79
CA TRP A 56 -5.24 2.56 -9.10
C TRP A 56 -4.65 1.16 -8.98
N VAL A 57 -4.99 0.29 -9.92
CA VAL A 57 -4.49 -1.09 -10.00
C VAL A 57 -3.85 -1.27 -11.37
N HIS A 58 -2.67 -1.86 -11.39
CA HIS A 58 -1.90 -2.11 -12.61
C HIS A 58 -1.63 -3.61 -12.77
N THR A 59 -2.05 -4.16 -13.90
CA THR A 59 -1.74 -5.54 -14.30
C THR A 59 -0.74 -5.52 -15.46
N TYR A 60 0.35 -6.28 -15.34
CA TYR A 60 1.43 -6.28 -16.34
C TYR A 60 1.30 -7.39 -17.39
N TYR A 61 0.98 -8.62 -16.96
CA TYR A 61 0.92 -9.77 -17.88
C TYR A 61 -0.42 -9.86 -18.61
N LYS A 62 -0.37 -10.38 -19.84
CA LYS A 62 -1.57 -10.63 -20.65
C LYS A 62 -2.52 -11.58 -19.91
N SER A 63 -3.82 -11.30 -20.00
CA SER A 63 -4.89 -12.07 -19.35
C SER A 63 -4.86 -12.06 -17.81
N SER A 64 -3.98 -11.29 -17.17
CA SER A 64 -4.08 -11.03 -15.74
C SER A 64 -5.38 -10.29 -15.44
N SER A 65 -6.04 -10.70 -14.36
CA SER A 65 -7.23 -10.05 -13.86
C SER A 65 -7.20 -10.04 -12.34
N PHE A 66 -8.03 -9.20 -11.75
CA PHE A 66 -8.24 -9.16 -10.31
C PHE A 66 -9.72 -8.93 -10.05
N THR A 67 -10.16 -9.27 -8.85
CA THR A 67 -11.53 -8.98 -8.38
C THR A 67 -11.43 -8.08 -7.16
N ILE A 68 -12.21 -6.99 -7.15
CA ILE A 68 -12.35 -6.15 -5.97
C ILE A 68 -13.29 -6.89 -5.02
N THR A 69 -12.74 -7.43 -3.93
CA THR A 69 -13.51 -8.14 -2.90
C THR A 69 -14.08 -7.21 -1.84
N LYS A 70 -13.42 -6.06 -1.60
CA LYS A 70 -13.81 -5.06 -0.60
C LYS A 70 -13.43 -3.66 -1.05
N PHE A 71 -14.34 -2.72 -0.83
CA PHE A 71 -14.08 -1.29 -0.91
C PHE A 71 -14.94 -0.60 0.15
N GLU A 72 -14.35 -0.39 1.33
CA GLU A 72 -15.08 0.02 2.54
C GLU A 72 -14.34 1.14 3.27
N ARG A 73 -15.10 1.94 4.01
CA ARG A 73 -14.56 2.93 4.93
C ARG A 73 -14.48 2.31 6.32
N LEU A 74 -13.28 2.23 6.86
CA LEU A 74 -13.06 1.79 8.24
C LEU A 74 -13.19 2.99 9.20
N ILE A 75 -13.66 2.72 10.42
CA ILE A 75 -13.72 3.74 11.50
C ILE A 75 -12.31 4.01 12.03
N GLN A 76 -11.46 2.98 12.09
CA GLN A 76 -10.09 3.04 12.54
C GLN A 76 -9.23 2.12 11.67
N SER A 77 -7.98 2.52 11.39
CA SER A 77 -7.02 1.68 10.67
C SER A 77 -6.73 0.40 11.46
N THR A 78 -6.59 -0.73 10.76
CA THR A 78 -6.20 -2.00 11.37
C THR A 78 -4.68 -2.18 11.43
N ALA A 79 -3.92 -1.31 10.75
CA ALA A 79 -2.46 -1.27 10.79
C ALA A 79 -1.94 -1.03 12.21
N LYS A 80 -1.13 -1.96 12.72
CA LYS A 80 -0.52 -1.91 14.05
C LYS A 80 0.97 -1.55 14.00
N GLY A 81 1.57 -1.60 12.82
CA GLY A 81 3.01 -1.54 12.64
C GLY A 81 3.65 -2.92 12.85
N VAL A 82 4.71 -3.20 12.08
CA VAL A 82 5.49 -4.43 12.18
C VAL A 82 6.95 -4.14 12.49
N GLN A 83 7.68 -5.10 13.06
CA GLN A 83 9.11 -4.92 13.31
C GLN A 83 9.86 -4.67 11.99
N GLY A 84 10.77 -3.69 11.98
CA GLY A 84 11.51 -3.32 10.78
C GLY A 84 10.69 -2.50 9.78
N SER A 85 9.56 -1.93 10.19
CA SER A 85 8.76 -1.07 9.31
C SER A 85 9.54 0.16 8.84
N LYS A 86 9.27 0.58 7.61
CA LYS A 86 9.90 1.72 6.96
C LYS A 86 8.85 2.66 6.38
N ALA A 87 8.86 3.90 6.86
CA ALA A 87 8.05 4.96 6.29
C ALA A 87 8.72 5.50 5.02
N LEU A 88 7.98 5.50 3.93
CA LEU A 88 8.38 6.01 2.63
C LEU A 88 7.66 7.34 2.37
N GLU A 89 8.40 8.44 2.29
CA GLU A 89 7.80 9.75 2.11
C GLU A 89 7.34 9.95 0.66
N TRP A 90 6.10 10.39 0.50
CA TRP A 90 5.53 10.70 -0.81
C TRP A 90 6.35 11.80 -1.53
N ARG A 91 6.55 11.64 -2.84
CA ARG A 91 7.38 12.54 -3.69
C ARG A 91 8.85 12.64 -3.29
N LYS A 92 9.35 11.74 -2.46
CA LYS A 92 10.79 11.57 -2.20
C LYS A 92 11.29 10.30 -2.86
N GLU A 93 12.59 10.27 -3.12
CA GLU A 93 13.26 9.02 -3.42
C GLU A 93 13.13 8.07 -2.23
N TRP A 94 12.68 6.86 -2.52
CA TRP A 94 12.64 5.79 -1.54
C TRP A 94 14.01 5.12 -1.55
N LYS A 95 14.66 5.09 -0.40
CA LYS A 95 15.88 4.31 -0.16
C LYS A 95 15.51 3.09 0.65
#